data_AF-W7Q0L1-F1
#
_entry.id   AF-W7Q0L1-F1
#
_cell.length_a   1.000
_cell.length_b   1.000
_cell.length_c   1.000
_cell.angle_alpha   90.00
_cell.angle_beta   90.00
_cell.angle_gamma   90.00
#
_symmetry.space_group_name_H-M   'P 1'
#
loop_
_entity.id
_entity.type
_entity.pdbx_description
1 polymer ?
#
loop_
_entity_poly.entity_id
_entity_poly.type
_entity_poly.pdbx_seq_one_letter_code
_entity_poly.pdbx_strand_id
1 'polypeptide(L)'
;MSRLRKLAEKEGITALRNFKFHQSRATFATMLMMAALEAFPEVSTAIKFVRDACLHKNDATTLEYLKFVEDTKAMKEASEKFTAFFMGIADMDEYENDECIAQL
;
A
#
# COMPACT_ATOMS: atom_id res chain seq x y z
N MET A 1 -15.66 16.22 -10.31
CA MET A 1 -15.96 14.76 -10.32
C MET A 1 -17.43 14.55 -9.92
N SER A 2 -18.38 14.63 -10.87
CA SER A 2 -19.81 14.84 -10.52
C SER A 2 -20.83 13.89 -11.16
N ARG A 3 -20.59 13.24 -12.31
CA ARG A 3 -21.63 12.43 -13.00
C ARG A 3 -21.91 11.07 -12.35
N LEU A 4 -20.87 10.27 -12.08
CA LEU A 4 -21.04 8.94 -11.46
C LEU A 4 -21.72 9.03 -10.09
N ARG A 5 -21.27 9.97 -9.25
CA ARG A 5 -21.86 10.17 -7.92
C ARG A 5 -23.31 10.66 -7.97
N LYS A 6 -23.63 11.58 -8.89
CA LYS A 6 -25.01 12.03 -9.12
C LYS A 6 -25.93 10.90 -9.62
N LEU A 7 -25.43 10.04 -10.49
CA LEU A 7 -26.18 8.88 -10.96
C LEU A 7 -26.41 7.89 -9.81
N ALA A 8 -25.37 7.58 -9.05
CA ALA A 8 -25.46 6.70 -7.89
C ALA A 8 -26.48 7.20 -6.85
N GLU A 9 -26.48 8.51 -6.57
CA GLU A 9 -27.44 9.14 -5.66
C GLU A 9 -28.89 9.01 -6.17
N LYS A 10 -29.12 9.21 -7.48
CA LYS A 10 -30.43 9.01 -8.11
C LYS A 10 -30.92 7.57 -7.98
N GLU A 11 -30.02 6.60 -8.09
CA GLU A 11 -30.32 5.17 -7.97
C GLU A 11 -30.29 4.65 -6.51
N GLY A 12 -30.13 5.53 -5.50
CA GLY A 12 -30.09 5.14 -4.08
C GLY A 12 -28.82 4.40 -3.65
N ILE A 13 -27.76 4.41 -4.45
CA ILE A 13 -26.49 3.72 -4.16
C ILE A 13 -25.63 4.59 -3.23
N THR A 14 -25.66 4.27 -1.94
CA THR A 14 -24.93 5.02 -0.90
C THR A 14 -23.42 4.78 -0.90
N ALA A 15 -22.96 3.64 -1.42
CA ALA A 15 -21.54 3.27 -1.48
C ALA A 15 -20.66 4.29 -2.21
N LEU A 16 -21.22 5.04 -3.16
CA LEU A 16 -20.50 6.02 -3.97
C LEU A 16 -20.52 7.45 -3.39
N ARG A 17 -21.24 7.69 -2.28
CA ARG A 17 -21.36 9.02 -1.65
C ARG A 17 -19.98 9.63 -1.33
N ASN A 18 -19.09 8.82 -0.78
CA ASN A 18 -17.74 9.23 -0.37
C ASN A 18 -16.65 8.82 -1.37
N PHE A 19 -17.04 8.30 -2.53
CA PHE A 19 -16.09 7.80 -3.52
C PHE A 19 -15.30 8.94 -4.17
N LYS A 20 -13.97 8.87 -4.08
CA LYS A 20 -13.03 9.80 -4.72
C LYS A 20 -12.13 9.02 -5.68
N PHE A 21 -12.27 9.26 -6.99
CA PHE A 21 -11.45 8.59 -8.01
C PHE A 21 -9.95 8.73 -7.76
N HIS A 22 -9.50 9.89 -7.27
CA HIS A 22 -8.08 10.09 -6.99
C HIS A 22 -7.57 9.18 -5.87
N GLN A 23 -8.39 8.94 -4.84
CA GLN A 23 -8.05 7.98 -3.77
C GLN A 23 -8.07 6.55 -4.31
N SER A 24 -9.08 6.17 -5.09
CA SER A 24 -9.13 4.82 -5.70
C SER A 24 -7.96 4.54 -6.62
N ARG A 25 -7.49 5.56 -7.37
CA ARG A 25 -6.28 5.47 -8.18
C ARG A 25 -5.03 5.28 -7.32
N ALA A 26 -4.90 6.03 -6.22
CA ALA A 26 -3.77 5.87 -5.31
C ALA A 26 -3.75 4.47 -4.71
N THR A 27 -4.90 3.95 -4.25
CA THR A 27 -5.03 2.56 -3.77
C THR A 27 -4.62 1.55 -4.83
N PHE A 28 -5.13 1.69 -6.06
CA PHE A 28 -4.75 0.83 -7.18
C PHE A 28 -3.23 0.83 -7.41
N ALA A 29 -2.61 2.01 -7.46
CA ALA A 29 -1.20 2.14 -7.74
C ALA A 29 -0.31 1.58 -6.61
N THR A 30 -0.70 1.76 -5.34
CA THR A 30 0.00 1.16 -4.20
C THR A 30 -0.05 -0.37 -4.25
N MET A 31 -1.22 -0.96 -4.50
CA MET A 31 -1.34 -2.43 -4.61
C MET A 31 -0.54 -2.96 -5.81
N LEU A 32 -0.58 -2.25 -6.94
CA LEU A 32 0.19 -2.62 -8.12
C LEU A 32 1.70 -2.55 -7.85
N MET A 33 2.14 -1.55 -7.09
CA MET A 33 3.54 -1.45 -6.66
C MET A 33 3.96 -2.63 -5.79
N MET A 34 3.13 -3.04 -4.82
CA MET A 34 3.42 -4.22 -3.99
C MET A 34 3.64 -5.47 -4.85
N ALA A 35 2.70 -5.75 -5.77
CA ALA A 35 2.81 -6.89 -6.67
C ALA A 35 4.02 -6.77 -7.64
N ALA A 36 4.31 -5.57 -8.14
CA ALA A 36 5.43 -5.34 -9.04
C ALA A 36 6.79 -5.55 -8.35
N LEU A 37 6.91 -5.17 -7.07
CA LEU A 37 8.12 -5.40 -6.28
C LEU A 37 8.38 -6.89 -6.01
N GLU A 38 7.33 -7.71 -5.98
CA GLU A 38 7.46 -9.17 -5.87
C GLU A 38 7.78 -9.83 -7.23
N ALA A 39 7.23 -9.27 -8.31
CA ALA A 39 7.34 -9.86 -9.65
C ALA A 39 8.63 -9.49 -10.40
N PHE A 40 9.23 -8.33 -10.12
CA PHE A 40 10.43 -7.86 -10.81
C PHE A 40 11.67 -7.88 -9.91
N PRO A 41 12.84 -8.34 -10.41
CA PRO A 41 14.06 -8.34 -9.64
C PRO A 41 14.62 -6.93 -9.39
N GLU A 42 14.47 -6.00 -10.35
CA GLU A 42 14.91 -4.61 -10.14
C GLU A 42 13.75 -3.68 -9.77
N VAL A 43 13.92 -2.94 -8.67
CA VAL A 43 12.98 -1.90 -8.19
C VAL A 43 12.70 -0.85 -9.28
N SER A 44 13.72 -0.47 -10.07
CA SER A 44 13.55 0.50 -11.15
C SER A 44 12.60 0.02 -12.26
N THR A 45 12.55 -1.29 -12.50
CA THR A 45 11.64 -1.92 -13.48
C THR A 45 10.21 -1.88 -12.95
N ALA A 46 10.01 -2.22 -11.67
CA ALA A 46 8.71 -2.10 -11.01
C ALA A 46 8.17 -0.66 -11.03
N ILE A 47 9.01 0.33 -10.74
CA ILE A 47 8.61 1.75 -10.77
C ILE A 47 8.17 2.19 -12.16
N LYS A 48 8.94 1.85 -13.21
CA LYS A 48 8.58 2.19 -14.60
C LYS A 48 7.27 1.54 -15.00
N PHE A 49 7.07 0.27 -14.64
CA PHE A 49 5.84 -0.45 -14.90
C PHE A 49 4.61 0.23 -14.26
N VAL A 50 4.69 0.57 -12.98
CA VAL A 50 3.57 1.24 -12.28
C VAL A 50 3.34 2.66 -12.81
N ARG A 51 4.40 3.39 -13.14
CA ARG A 51 4.31 4.72 -13.77
C ARG A 51 3.53 4.66 -15.08
N ASP A 52 3.88 3.70 -15.93
CA ASP A 52 3.26 3.54 -17.25
C ASP A 52 1.80 3.09 -17.12
N ALA A 53 1.51 2.14 -16.21
CA ALA A 53 0.14 1.74 -15.89
C ALA A 53 -0.71 2.90 -15.33
N CYS A 54 -0.06 3.82 -14.61
CA CYS A 54 -0.70 5.03 -14.12
C CYS A 54 -0.75 6.16 -15.17
N LEU A 55 -0.02 6.10 -16.29
CA LEU A 55 0.12 7.22 -17.22
C LEU A 55 0.73 8.48 -16.56
N HIS A 56 1.69 8.28 -15.66
CA HIS A 56 2.45 9.39 -15.07
C HIS A 56 3.50 9.93 -16.04
N LYS A 57 3.65 11.25 -16.09
CA LYS A 57 4.67 11.91 -16.91
C LYS A 57 6.09 11.71 -16.33
N ASN A 58 6.18 11.58 -15.02
CA ASN A 58 7.42 11.50 -14.27
C ASN A 58 7.36 10.45 -13.16
N ASP A 59 8.51 9.90 -12.83
CA ASP A 59 8.65 8.82 -11.86
C ASP A 59 8.41 9.31 -10.42
N ALA A 60 8.57 10.63 -10.17
CA ALA A 60 8.43 11.25 -8.85
C ALA A 60 7.07 10.94 -8.19
N THR A 61 5.98 11.01 -8.94
CA THR A 61 4.63 10.70 -8.42
C THR A 61 4.46 9.21 -8.13
N THR A 62 5.18 8.34 -8.84
CA THR A 62 5.15 6.89 -8.60
C THR A 62 5.98 6.50 -7.38
N LEU A 63 7.07 7.22 -7.09
CA LEU A 63 7.90 7.00 -5.91
C LEU A 63 7.15 7.23 -4.59
N GLU A 64 6.13 8.08 -4.59
CA GLU A 64 5.25 8.26 -3.42
C GLU A 64 4.59 6.96 -2.99
N TYR A 65 4.27 6.07 -3.93
CA TYR A 65 3.69 4.76 -3.62
C TYR A 65 4.65 3.83 -2.89
N LEU A 66 5.97 3.98 -3.10
CA LEU A 66 6.96 3.18 -2.38
C LEU A 66 6.90 3.44 -0.87
N LYS A 67 6.79 4.72 -0.49
CA LYS A 67 6.64 5.14 0.92
C LYS A 67 5.38 4.55 1.55
N PHE A 68 4.26 4.57 0.82
CA PHE A 68 3.03 3.96 1.31
C PHE A 68 3.15 2.44 1.49
N VAL A 69 3.92 1.75 0.65
CA VAL A 69 4.20 0.32 0.83
C VAL A 69 5.04 0.06 2.08
N GLU A 70 6.08 0.85 2.30
CA GLU A 70 6.92 0.78 3.51
C GLU A 70 6.09 1.03 4.78
N ASP A 71 5.29 2.10 4.81
CA ASP A 71 4.39 2.42 5.92
C ASP A 71 3.38 1.29 6.18
N THR A 72 2.84 0.69 5.12
CA THR A 72 1.88 -0.42 5.22
C THR A 72 2.52 -1.68 5.78
N LYS A 73 3.75 -2.00 5.38
CA LYS A 73 4.51 -3.13 5.93
C LYS A 73 4.83 -2.92 7.40
N ALA A 74 5.35 -1.76 7.77
CA ALA A 74 5.64 -1.41 9.16
C ALA A 74 4.37 -1.47 10.04
N MET A 75 3.24 -0.98 9.54
CA MET A 75 1.96 -1.06 10.25
C MET A 75 1.48 -2.51 10.41
N LYS A 76 1.62 -3.34 9.36
CA LYS A 76 1.27 -4.76 9.40
C LYS A 76 2.11 -5.49 10.45
N GLU A 77 3.43 -5.35 10.40
CA GLU A 77 4.36 -5.97 11.35
C GLU A 77 4.08 -5.52 12.80
N ALA A 78 3.84 -4.23 13.02
CA ALA A 78 3.47 -3.72 14.34
C ALA A 78 2.14 -4.31 14.84
N SER A 79 1.15 -4.45 13.96
CA SER A 79 -0.16 -5.03 14.29
C SER A 79 -0.07 -6.53 14.59
N GLU A 80 0.75 -7.26 13.84
CA GLU A 80 1.02 -8.69 14.06
C GLU A 80 1.74 -8.90 15.40
N LYS A 81 2.80 -8.13 15.69
CA LYS A 81 3.51 -8.17 16.97
C LYS A 81 2.58 -7.84 18.15
N PHE A 82 1.80 -6.76 18.05
CA PHE A 82 0.82 -6.42 19.08
C PHE A 82 -0.20 -7.53 19.30
N THR A 83 -0.71 -8.12 18.22
CA THR A 83 -1.72 -9.18 18.30
C THR A 83 -1.15 -10.45 18.91
N ALA A 84 0.06 -10.86 18.52
CA ALA A 84 0.74 -12.02 19.09
C ALA A 84 0.98 -11.86 20.59
N PHE A 85 1.44 -10.67 21.01
CA PHE A 85 1.59 -10.33 22.42
C PHE A 85 0.25 -10.33 23.17
N PHE A 86 -0.76 -9.63 22.63
CA PHE A 86 -2.08 -9.52 23.27
C PHE A 86 -2.78 -10.87 23.44
N MET A 87 -2.59 -11.78 22.47
CA MET A 87 -3.15 -13.13 22.52
C MET A 87 -2.32 -14.10 23.36
N GLY A 88 -1.18 -13.69 23.90
CA GLY A 88 -0.27 -14.57 24.66
C GLY A 88 0.39 -15.65 23.80
N ILE A 89 0.55 -15.38 22.49
CA ILE A 89 1.18 -16.29 21.53
C ILE A 89 2.70 -16.10 21.52
N ALA A 90 3.20 -14.90 21.87
CA ALA A 90 4.63 -14.61 21.94
C ALA A 90 4.97 -13.70 23.13
N ASP A 91 6.14 -13.92 23.73
CA ASP A 91 6.73 -13.06 24.77
C ASP A 91 7.62 -11.97 24.15
N MET A 92 7.73 -10.81 24.80
CA MET A 92 8.47 -9.64 24.28
C MET A 92 9.98 -9.88 24.09
N ASP A 93 10.54 -10.89 24.76
CA ASP A 93 11.98 -11.18 24.74
C ASP A 93 12.44 -11.91 23.47
N GLU A 94 11.50 -12.44 22.66
CA GLU A 94 11.83 -13.20 21.44
C GLU A 94 12.09 -12.28 20.22
N TYR A 95 11.71 -11.00 20.28
CA TYR A 95 11.81 -10.05 19.17
C TYR A 95 12.96 -9.03 19.26
N GLU A 96 13.76 -9.03 20.35
CA GLU A 96 15.00 -8.23 20.43
C GLU A 96 16.17 -8.88 19.65
N ASN A 97 16.07 -10.15 19.26
CA ASN A 97 17.19 -10.88 18.64
C ASN A 97 17.26 -10.80 17.10
N ASP A 98 16.21 -10.35 16.40
CA ASP A 98 16.20 -10.28 14.93
C ASP A 98 16.81 -8.99 14.34
N GLU A 99 17.18 -8.00 15.17
CA GLU A 99 17.93 -6.81 14.71
C GLU A 99 19.46 -7.02 14.71
N CYS A 100 19.98 -8.19 15.12
CA CYS A 100 21.43 -8.41 15.25
C CYS A 100 22.12 -9.13 14.07
N ILE A 101 21.43 -9.42 12.95
CA ILE A 101 22.08 -9.97 11.74
C ILE A 101 21.81 -9.08 10.52
N ALA A 102 22.38 -7.87 10.52
CA ALA A 102 22.50 -7.08 9.29
C ALA A 102 23.70 -6.09 9.28
N GLN A 103 24.78 -6.34 10.03
CA GLN A 103 26.03 -5.57 9.88
C GLN A 103 27.28 -6.45 10.06
N LEU A 104 27.56 -7.28 9.04
CA LEU A 104 28.91 -7.51 8.49
C LEU A 104 28.89 -7.02 7.05
#